data_AF-A0A927YFE0-F1
#
_entry.id   AF-A0A927YFE0-F1
#
_cell.length_a   1.000
_cell.length_b   1.000
_cell.length_c   1.000
_cell.angle_alpha   90.00
_cell.angle_beta   90.00
_cell.angle_gamma   90.00
#
_symmetry.space_group_name_H-M   'P 1'
#
loop_
_entity.id
_entity.type
_entity.pdbx_description
1 polymer ?
#
loop_
_entity_poly.entity_id
_entity_poly.type
_entity_poly.pdbx_seq_one_letter_code
_entity_poly.pdbx_strand_id
1 'polypeptide(L)'
;MKILYCRIGWMNFYKGPKNDIIANGGRNDDKFEVYNFMPHQDMYLGFVEPMGTIHVERLGAAKADEYVDDVFVVWLATAPDEGGMRIVGWYRDATVYREFQNIPENYLKSRDDIRFNIYNISAREAVLLYPEERTYIFDGPNKPGQKNIWYGDDAVNIDVLNYIESYELEKDGEGYTDKAVVQTSVADDVYQRAAAKIDYLYKENGVTKDFEAEDKWVAARNTFRKRYHVDVLKKYFDIDIWNKIWDHGPGGMIYALRNDPDFRKFGSAQSQDVASLPMHLTRDGNYYAGRNNEIVGQRASLEYATKFRNKFVRCIEDIGRMQLETVEDFVKLGDYLDENLDSKGQQMWVHKYLHMMYPEKFSQFHSKDFKRDALCALGVMPVQSFYGMAGQLYQIKKYSRLNDFTLFAQVMYKNFPGIGKDEKYLVNVLDSGVETIRSWEPNTEVDVYTQLFDNLADNPRFQQKTNDDDPRNHLYVLVYKDKPLGMVDSLRQQRTIRRFVMEFGIAALARETE
;
A
#
# COMPACT_ATOMS: atom_id res chain seq x y z
N MET A 1 3.38 18.45 -34.50
CA MET A 1 2.57 18.42 -33.26
C MET A 1 2.57 19.81 -32.64
N LYS A 2 1.46 20.29 -32.08
CA LYS A 2 1.38 21.63 -31.46
C LYS A 2 1.86 21.51 -30.01
N ILE A 3 2.88 22.26 -29.60
CA ILE A 3 3.41 22.19 -28.23
C ILE A 3 3.33 23.55 -27.55
N LEU A 4 2.85 23.56 -26.32
CA LEU A 4 2.83 24.74 -25.45
C LEU A 4 3.61 24.44 -24.17
N TYR A 5 4.55 25.30 -23.81
CA TYR A 5 5.32 25.18 -22.58
C TYR A 5 4.80 26.16 -21.52
N CYS A 6 4.47 25.64 -20.35
CA CYS A 6 3.84 26.37 -19.26
C CYS A 6 4.70 26.31 -18.00
N ARG A 7 5.31 27.43 -17.63
CA ARG A 7 6.09 27.55 -16.39
C ARG A 7 5.17 27.79 -15.20
N ILE A 8 5.36 26.99 -14.16
CA ILE A 8 4.66 27.04 -12.89
C ILE A 8 5.66 26.95 -11.72
N GLY A 9 5.19 27.19 -10.49
CA GLY A 9 6.00 26.93 -9.30
C GLY A 9 6.24 25.43 -9.08
N TRP A 10 7.33 25.08 -8.39
CA TRP A 10 7.68 23.69 -8.15
C TRP A 10 6.84 23.10 -7.02
N MET A 11 6.20 21.96 -7.29
CA MET A 11 5.46 21.15 -6.31
C MET A 11 5.69 19.67 -6.59
N ASN A 12 5.45 18.81 -5.60
CA ASN A 12 5.61 17.37 -5.75
C ASN A 12 4.40 16.76 -6.46
N PHE A 13 3.19 17.22 -6.17
CA PHE A 13 1.94 16.56 -6.54
C PHE A 13 0.93 17.49 -7.22
N TYR A 14 0.94 18.81 -6.97
CA TYR A 14 -0.03 19.77 -7.51
C TYR A 14 -1.50 19.35 -7.27
N LYS A 15 -1.79 18.93 -6.02
CA LYS A 15 -3.13 18.54 -5.55
C LYS A 15 -3.63 19.41 -4.39
N GLY A 16 -3.13 20.64 -4.32
CA GLY A 16 -3.45 21.62 -3.29
C GLY A 16 -2.31 21.86 -2.29
N PRO A 17 -2.37 22.97 -1.53
CA PRO A 17 -1.25 23.47 -0.74
C PRO A 17 -1.07 22.81 0.64
N LYS A 18 -2.04 21.99 1.10
CA LYS A 18 -2.12 21.51 2.49
C LYS A 18 -0.89 20.70 2.95
N ASN A 19 -0.23 20.00 2.03
CA ASN A 19 0.94 19.15 2.33
C ASN A 19 2.01 19.20 1.22
N ASP A 20 1.88 20.13 0.28
CA ASP A 20 2.73 20.27 -0.90
C ASP A 20 2.91 21.77 -1.13
N ILE A 21 4.01 22.32 -0.63
CA ILE A 21 4.24 23.77 -0.62
C ILE A 21 4.95 24.15 -1.91
N ILE A 22 4.39 25.13 -2.61
CA ILE A 22 5.01 25.66 -3.82
C ILE A 22 6.36 26.31 -3.52
N ALA A 23 7.40 25.83 -4.19
CA ALA A 23 8.74 26.41 -4.12
C ALA A 23 9.01 27.30 -5.35
N ASN A 24 9.86 28.31 -5.16
CA ASN A 24 10.28 29.27 -6.19
C ASN A 24 9.14 30.09 -6.85
N GLY A 25 7.93 30.08 -6.29
CA GLY A 25 6.76 30.84 -6.78
C GLY A 25 6.49 32.17 -6.07
N GLY A 26 7.32 32.55 -5.09
CA GLY A 26 7.04 33.63 -4.13
C GLY A 26 6.23 33.14 -2.92
N ARG A 27 6.25 33.88 -1.80
CA ARG A 27 5.53 33.54 -0.55
C ARG A 27 4.04 33.92 -0.68
N ASN A 28 3.15 32.97 -0.38
CA ASN A 28 1.73 33.07 0.05
C ASN A 28 0.60 32.68 -0.93
N ASP A 29 -0.33 31.89 -0.36
CA ASP A 29 -1.80 31.81 -0.37
C ASP A 29 -2.67 31.96 -1.63
N ASP A 30 -2.17 32.45 -2.77
CA ASP A 30 -3.00 32.73 -3.96
C ASP A 30 -2.38 32.24 -5.30
N LYS A 31 -1.80 31.03 -5.31
CA LYS A 31 -1.27 30.38 -6.52
C LYS A 31 -2.24 29.35 -7.08
N PHE A 32 -2.83 29.61 -8.24
CA PHE A 32 -3.85 28.75 -8.85
C PHE A 32 -3.26 27.48 -9.47
N GLU A 33 -1.96 27.46 -9.77
CA GLU A 33 -1.27 26.30 -10.34
C GLU A 33 -1.19 25.10 -9.38
N VAL A 34 -1.48 25.29 -8.09
CA VAL A 34 -1.34 24.25 -7.04
C VAL A 34 -2.26 23.04 -7.23
N TYR A 35 -3.22 23.12 -8.16
CA TYR A 35 -4.16 22.04 -8.49
C TYR A 35 -3.98 21.48 -9.91
N ASN A 36 -2.92 21.84 -10.63
CA ASN A 36 -2.74 21.43 -12.04
C ASN A 36 -2.74 19.91 -12.24
N PHE A 37 -2.39 19.09 -11.26
CA PHE A 37 -2.44 17.63 -11.40
C PHE A 37 -3.44 16.97 -10.45
N MET A 38 -4.45 17.73 -10.02
CA MET A 38 -5.62 17.20 -9.33
C MET A 38 -6.63 16.67 -10.35
N PRO A 39 -6.94 15.36 -10.33
CA PRO A 39 -7.94 14.79 -11.22
C PRO A 39 -9.35 15.22 -10.78
N HIS A 40 -10.17 15.60 -11.76
CA HIS A 40 -11.59 15.92 -11.61
C HIS A 40 -12.40 14.95 -12.48
N GLN A 41 -12.74 13.77 -11.93
CA GLN A 41 -13.32 12.65 -12.67
C GLN A 41 -12.39 12.23 -13.82
N ASP A 42 -12.71 12.63 -15.06
CA ASP A 42 -12.00 12.28 -16.29
C ASP A 42 -11.23 13.48 -16.90
N MET A 43 -10.96 14.52 -16.10
CA MET A 43 -10.35 15.76 -16.59
C MET A 43 -9.35 16.38 -15.60
N TYR A 44 -8.33 17.02 -16.14
CA TYR A 44 -7.39 17.89 -15.45
C TYR A 44 -7.64 19.33 -15.88
N LEU A 45 -7.67 20.24 -14.90
CA LEU A 45 -7.90 21.67 -15.11
C LEU A 45 -6.64 22.43 -14.70
N GLY A 46 -5.81 22.73 -15.69
CA GLY A 46 -4.54 23.40 -15.53
C GLY A 46 -4.67 24.92 -15.57
N PHE A 47 -3.88 25.57 -14.73
CA PHE A 47 -3.69 27.00 -14.68
C PHE A 47 -2.23 27.36 -14.95
N VAL A 48 -2.02 28.29 -15.87
CA VAL A 48 -0.77 29.05 -16.02
C VAL A 48 -1.09 30.53 -16.05
N GLU A 49 -0.27 31.37 -15.43
CA GLU A 49 -0.47 32.83 -15.46
C GLU A 49 0.16 33.45 -16.72
N PRO A 50 -0.61 33.84 -17.76
CA PRO A 50 -0.09 34.53 -18.93
C PRO A 50 0.30 35.99 -18.61
N MET A 51 1.18 36.56 -19.44
CA MET A 51 1.27 38.03 -19.56
C MET A 51 0.22 38.52 -20.56
N GLY A 52 -1.03 38.69 -20.11
CA GLY A 52 -2.18 39.02 -20.96
C GLY A 52 -3.02 37.78 -21.26
N THR A 53 -3.09 37.36 -22.52
CA THR A 53 -3.87 36.18 -22.96
C THR A 53 -2.96 35.11 -23.56
N ILE A 54 -3.42 33.87 -23.64
CA ILE A 54 -2.71 32.84 -24.42
C ILE A 54 -2.95 33.10 -25.91
N HIS A 55 -1.88 33.19 -26.70
CA HIS A 55 -1.94 33.39 -28.14
C HIS A 55 -2.20 32.05 -28.84
N VAL A 56 -3.43 31.55 -28.75
CA VAL A 56 -3.85 30.26 -29.34
C VAL A 56 -3.65 30.22 -30.86
N GLU A 57 -3.58 31.37 -31.53
CA GLU A 57 -3.24 31.45 -32.95
C GLU A 57 -1.82 30.95 -33.27
N ARG A 58 -0.89 31.01 -32.30
CA ARG A 58 0.45 30.42 -32.45
C ARG A 58 0.46 28.90 -32.33
N LEU A 59 -0.66 28.32 -31.92
CA LEU A 59 -0.89 26.87 -31.84
C LEU A 59 -1.80 26.38 -32.97
N GLY A 60 -2.04 27.21 -33.99
CA GLY A 60 -2.78 26.84 -35.20
C GLY A 60 -4.27 27.22 -35.20
N ALA A 61 -4.74 27.97 -34.19
CA ALA A 61 -6.09 28.56 -34.22
C ALA A 61 -6.16 29.80 -35.12
N ALA A 62 -7.36 30.23 -35.48
CA ALA A 62 -7.56 31.56 -36.05
C ALA A 62 -7.39 32.65 -34.98
N LYS A 63 -7.04 33.88 -35.39
CA LYS A 63 -6.90 35.02 -34.47
C LYS A 63 -8.17 35.35 -33.68
N ALA A 64 -9.33 34.98 -34.20
CA ALA A 64 -10.62 35.21 -33.56
C ALA A 64 -11.05 34.05 -32.64
N ASP A 65 -10.35 32.92 -32.66
CA ASP A 65 -10.74 31.75 -31.88
C ASP A 65 -10.41 31.97 -30.39
N GLU A 66 -11.29 31.45 -29.54
CA GLU A 66 -11.19 31.54 -28.09
C GLU A 66 -10.41 30.38 -27.48
N TYR A 67 -10.23 29.28 -28.21
CA TYR A 67 -9.48 28.11 -27.76
C TYR A 67 -8.87 27.34 -28.94
N VAL A 68 -8.05 26.35 -28.62
CA VAL A 68 -7.47 25.40 -29.58
C VAL A 68 -7.34 24.04 -28.93
N ASP A 69 -7.74 23.01 -29.68
CA ASP A 69 -7.60 21.60 -29.29
C ASP A 69 -6.33 20.96 -29.88
N ASP A 70 -6.07 19.72 -29.47
CA ASP A 70 -4.96 18.88 -29.89
C ASP A 70 -3.60 19.51 -29.60
N VAL A 71 -3.47 20.14 -28.43
CA VAL A 71 -2.21 20.74 -27.97
C VAL A 71 -1.53 19.83 -26.95
N PHE A 72 -0.26 19.55 -27.18
CA PHE A 72 0.60 18.91 -26.21
C PHE A 72 1.15 19.97 -25.25
N VAL A 73 0.71 19.98 -23.99
CA VAL A 73 1.11 21.00 -23.02
C VAL A 73 2.18 20.44 -22.11
N VAL A 74 3.36 21.07 -22.05
CA VAL A 74 4.48 20.65 -21.21
C VAL A 74 4.61 21.62 -20.03
N TRP A 75 4.50 21.10 -18.81
CA TRP A 75 4.61 21.87 -17.58
C TRP A 75 6.06 21.93 -17.13
N LEU A 76 6.53 23.14 -16.79
CA LEU A 76 7.90 23.42 -16.43
C LEU A 76 7.98 24.02 -15.03
N ALA A 77 8.96 23.64 -14.22
CA ALA A 77 9.25 24.33 -12.97
C ALA A 77 10.75 24.39 -12.69
N THR A 78 11.15 25.37 -11.88
CA THR A 78 12.54 25.52 -11.42
C THR A 78 12.74 24.75 -10.12
N ALA A 79 13.66 23.80 -10.10
CA ALA A 79 13.94 23.01 -8.91
C ALA A 79 14.41 23.91 -7.73
N PRO A 80 13.91 23.67 -6.50
CA PRO A 80 14.20 24.51 -5.33
C PRO A 80 15.67 24.58 -4.96
N ASP A 81 16.35 23.44 -4.89
CA ASP A 81 17.68 23.36 -4.28
C ASP A 81 18.81 23.44 -5.30
N GLU A 82 18.66 22.74 -6.42
CA GLU A 82 19.67 22.63 -7.49
C GLU A 82 19.51 23.71 -8.57
N GLY A 83 18.41 24.47 -8.56
CA GLY A 83 18.04 25.38 -9.63
C GLY A 83 17.84 24.65 -10.96
N GLY A 84 17.75 25.37 -12.08
CA GLY A 84 17.51 24.75 -13.39
C GLY A 84 16.03 24.44 -13.64
N MET A 85 15.59 24.71 -14.88
CA MET A 85 14.19 24.49 -15.28
C MET A 85 14.05 23.08 -15.79
N ARG A 86 13.06 22.35 -15.27
CA ARG A 86 12.79 20.95 -15.63
C ARG A 86 11.38 20.77 -16.13
N ILE A 87 11.19 19.70 -16.91
CA ILE A 87 9.86 19.17 -17.19
C ILE A 87 9.30 18.60 -15.89
N VAL A 88 8.11 19.03 -15.53
CA VAL A 88 7.33 18.53 -14.38
C VAL A 88 6.35 17.47 -14.81
N GLY A 89 5.87 17.55 -16.04
CA GLY A 89 4.82 16.70 -16.57
C GLY A 89 4.25 17.29 -17.84
N TRP A 90 3.26 16.63 -18.42
CA TRP A 90 2.60 17.09 -19.63
C TRP A 90 1.14 16.67 -19.69
N TYR A 91 0.36 17.37 -20.50
CA TYR A 91 -0.97 16.98 -20.89
C TYR A 91 -1.00 16.59 -22.35
N ARG A 92 -1.74 15.51 -22.67
CA ARG A 92 -2.00 15.08 -24.03
C ARG A 92 -3.35 15.61 -24.49
N ASP A 93 -3.41 15.93 -25.79
CA ASP A 93 -4.62 16.36 -26.48
C ASP A 93 -5.40 17.43 -25.71
N ALA A 94 -4.67 18.41 -25.17
CA ALA A 94 -5.24 19.44 -24.32
C ALA A 94 -5.98 20.50 -25.15
N THR A 95 -7.05 21.02 -24.56
CA THR A 95 -7.69 22.26 -24.99
C THR A 95 -7.04 23.43 -24.25
N VAL A 96 -6.52 24.40 -25.00
CA VAL A 96 -5.93 25.62 -24.47
C VAL A 96 -6.85 26.80 -24.78
N TYR A 97 -7.22 27.56 -23.74
CA TYR A 97 -8.11 28.70 -23.85
C TYR A 97 -7.30 30.00 -23.88
N ARG A 98 -7.76 30.97 -24.68
CA ARG A 98 -7.21 32.33 -24.76
C ARG A 98 -7.36 33.07 -23.43
N GLU A 99 -8.55 32.94 -22.84
CA GLU A 99 -9.00 33.58 -21.60
C GLU A 99 -9.25 32.55 -20.49
N PHE A 100 -9.23 33.01 -19.23
CA PHE A 100 -9.55 32.15 -18.09
C PHE A 100 -11.00 31.65 -18.14
N GLN A 101 -11.18 30.39 -17.77
CA GLN A 101 -12.44 29.70 -17.62
C GLN A 101 -12.74 29.50 -16.13
N ASN A 102 -14.02 29.52 -15.75
CA ASN A 102 -14.42 29.18 -14.38
C ASN A 102 -14.51 27.66 -14.21
N ILE A 103 -14.02 27.17 -13.08
CA ILE A 103 -14.11 25.75 -12.73
C ILE A 103 -15.58 25.41 -12.41
N PRO A 104 -16.14 24.34 -12.99
CA PRO A 104 -17.46 23.84 -12.65
C PRO A 104 -17.66 23.61 -11.14
N GLU A 105 -18.84 23.96 -10.60
CA GLU A 105 -19.11 23.95 -9.16
C GLU A 105 -18.90 22.56 -8.52
N ASN A 106 -19.19 21.48 -9.25
CA ASN A 106 -18.96 20.11 -8.82
C ASN A 106 -17.47 19.78 -8.63
N TYR A 107 -16.57 20.42 -9.38
CA TYR A 107 -15.12 20.27 -9.25
C TYR A 107 -14.52 21.20 -8.21
N LEU A 108 -15.15 22.35 -7.95
CA LEU A 108 -14.73 23.26 -6.87
C LEU A 108 -14.88 22.63 -5.48
N LYS A 109 -15.94 21.84 -5.26
CA LYS A 109 -16.22 21.18 -3.97
C LYS A 109 -15.16 20.15 -3.55
N SER A 110 -14.33 19.68 -4.48
CA SER A 110 -13.22 18.77 -4.16
C SER A 110 -11.95 19.50 -3.75
N ARG A 111 -11.85 20.83 -3.92
CA ARG A 111 -10.68 21.60 -3.52
C ARG A 111 -10.78 21.97 -2.03
N ASP A 112 -9.65 21.87 -1.34
CA ASP A 112 -9.53 22.32 0.05
C ASP A 112 -9.76 23.84 0.21
N ASP A 113 -9.53 24.61 -0.86
CA ASP A 113 -9.81 26.04 -0.92
C ASP A 113 -10.50 26.40 -2.24
N ILE A 114 -11.75 26.85 -2.14
CA ILE A 114 -12.60 27.18 -3.29
C ILE A 114 -12.23 28.48 -3.98
N ARG A 115 -11.31 29.29 -3.43
CA ARG A 115 -10.81 30.53 -4.06
C ARG A 115 -10.05 30.23 -5.35
N PHE A 116 -9.49 29.03 -5.47
CA PHE A 116 -8.84 28.56 -6.69
C PHE A 116 -9.88 28.06 -7.70
N ASN A 117 -10.58 28.99 -8.34
CA ASN A 117 -11.79 28.72 -9.13
C ASN A 117 -11.66 28.94 -10.64
N ILE A 118 -10.45 29.14 -11.18
CA ILE A 118 -10.21 29.35 -12.60
C ILE A 118 -9.15 28.41 -13.18
N TYR A 119 -9.21 28.20 -14.49
CA TYR A 119 -8.26 27.43 -15.29
C TYR A 119 -8.15 28.03 -16.71
N ASN A 120 -7.14 27.67 -17.49
CA ASN A 120 -7.02 28.05 -18.91
C ASN A 120 -6.50 26.94 -19.81
N ILE A 121 -6.32 25.73 -19.25
CA ILE A 121 -5.95 24.52 -19.98
C ILE A 121 -6.77 23.36 -19.42
N SER A 122 -7.38 22.54 -20.29
CA SER A 122 -8.04 21.31 -19.87
C SER A 122 -7.54 20.12 -20.67
N ALA A 123 -7.38 18.96 -20.03
CA ALA A 123 -7.00 17.73 -20.70
C ALA A 123 -7.63 16.53 -20.02
N ARG A 124 -7.80 15.43 -20.74
CA ARG A 124 -8.22 14.15 -20.16
C ARG A 124 -7.05 13.30 -19.69
N GLU A 125 -5.90 13.50 -20.33
CA GLU A 125 -4.67 12.76 -20.06
C GLU A 125 -3.59 13.72 -19.58
N ALA A 126 -3.04 13.43 -18.40
CA ALA A 126 -1.95 14.18 -17.80
C ALA A 126 -0.95 13.21 -17.18
N VAL A 127 0.33 13.45 -17.42
CA VAL A 127 1.45 12.76 -16.78
C VAL A 127 2.16 13.76 -15.88
N LEU A 128 2.34 13.41 -14.60
CA LEU A 128 3.13 14.15 -13.64
C LEU A 128 4.37 13.32 -13.32
N LEU A 129 5.55 13.88 -13.55
CA LEU A 129 6.82 13.30 -13.13
C LEU A 129 7.01 13.53 -11.63
N TYR A 130 7.41 12.47 -10.92
CA TYR A 130 7.89 12.63 -9.55
C TYR A 130 9.16 13.49 -9.53
N PRO A 131 9.43 14.26 -8.46
CA PRO A 131 10.60 15.14 -8.36
C PRO A 131 11.92 14.53 -8.87
N GLU A 132 12.17 13.27 -8.53
CA GLU A 132 13.34 12.48 -8.91
C GLU A 132 13.38 12.10 -10.40
N GLU A 133 12.23 12.02 -11.07
CA GLU A 133 12.11 11.69 -12.49
C GLU A 133 12.23 12.93 -13.39
N ARG A 134 12.23 14.14 -12.81
CA ARG A 134 12.33 15.42 -13.54
C ARG A 134 13.76 15.68 -14.01
N THR A 135 14.30 14.75 -14.77
CA THR A 135 15.71 14.70 -15.16
C THR A 135 16.03 15.58 -16.38
N TYR A 136 15.04 15.93 -17.19
CA TYR A 136 15.25 16.83 -18.32
C TYR A 136 15.48 18.26 -17.85
N ILE A 137 16.69 18.78 -18.10
CA ILE A 137 17.09 20.14 -17.74
C ILE A 137 17.14 21.00 -19.00
N PHE A 138 16.45 22.13 -18.98
CA PHE A 138 16.61 23.16 -20.00
C PHE A 138 17.85 24.01 -19.69
N ASP A 139 18.90 23.83 -20.48
CA ASP A 139 20.16 24.56 -20.38
C ASP A 139 20.55 25.26 -21.71
N GLY A 140 21.62 26.05 -21.65
CA GLY A 140 22.20 26.71 -22.83
C GLY A 140 21.21 27.56 -23.65
N PRO A 141 21.32 27.55 -25.00
CA PRO A 141 20.47 28.35 -25.88
C PRO A 141 19.00 27.89 -25.92
N ASN A 142 18.71 26.68 -25.44
CA ASN A 142 17.37 26.08 -25.42
C ASN A 142 16.57 26.44 -24.15
N LYS A 143 17.15 27.24 -23.24
CA LYS A 143 16.53 27.62 -21.99
C LYS A 143 15.32 28.55 -22.21
N PRO A 144 14.12 28.19 -21.71
CA PRO A 144 12.95 29.05 -21.77
C PRO A 144 13.22 30.38 -21.04
N GLY A 145 12.67 31.46 -21.59
CA GLY A 145 12.80 32.80 -21.02
C GLY A 145 12.04 32.99 -19.71
N GLN A 146 11.94 34.23 -19.24
CA GLN A 146 11.27 34.54 -17.97
C GLN A 146 9.74 34.46 -18.04
N LYS A 147 9.15 34.40 -19.24
CA LYS A 147 7.69 34.33 -19.41
C LYS A 147 7.16 32.95 -19.01
N ASN A 148 5.96 32.92 -18.41
CA ASN A 148 5.33 31.66 -18.03
C ASN A 148 4.80 30.85 -19.22
N ILE A 149 4.60 31.51 -20.36
CA ILE A 149 4.15 30.86 -21.59
C ILE A 149 5.24 30.95 -22.63
N TRP A 150 5.55 29.80 -23.22
CA TRP A 150 6.53 29.70 -24.29
C TRP A 150 6.04 28.77 -25.40
N TYR A 151 6.33 29.18 -26.63
CA TYR A 151 6.03 28.46 -27.85
C TYR A 151 7.38 27.98 -28.38
N GLY A 152 7.72 26.72 -28.11
CA GLY A 152 9.02 26.14 -28.47
C GLY A 152 9.25 26.18 -29.99
N ASP A 153 10.52 26.14 -30.39
CA ASP A 153 10.90 25.96 -31.78
C ASP A 153 11.07 24.48 -32.12
N ASP A 154 11.27 24.16 -33.40
CA ASP A 154 11.35 22.78 -33.87
C ASP A 154 12.47 21.98 -33.18
N ALA A 155 13.61 22.60 -32.90
CA ALA A 155 14.74 21.92 -32.26
C ALA A 155 14.40 21.53 -30.82
N VAL A 156 13.88 22.46 -30.04
CA VAL A 156 13.47 22.19 -28.66
C VAL A 156 12.31 21.22 -28.60
N ASN A 157 11.35 21.35 -29.51
CA ASN A 157 10.21 20.44 -29.59
C ASN A 157 10.69 19.01 -29.84
N ILE A 158 11.62 18.79 -30.78
CA ILE A 158 12.20 17.46 -31.04
C ILE A 158 12.90 16.91 -29.80
N ASP A 159 13.75 17.70 -29.13
CA ASP A 159 14.49 17.24 -27.94
C ASP A 159 13.56 16.84 -26.80
N VAL A 160 12.52 17.66 -26.55
CA VAL A 160 11.52 17.39 -25.51
C VAL A 160 10.69 16.17 -25.85
N LEU A 161 10.28 16.00 -27.11
CA LEU A 161 9.53 14.83 -27.53
C LEU A 161 10.37 13.56 -27.46
N ASN A 162 11.64 13.61 -27.86
CA ASN A 162 12.54 12.48 -27.70
C ASN A 162 12.70 12.10 -26.23
N TYR A 163 12.82 13.07 -25.32
CA TYR A 163 12.87 12.79 -23.90
C TYR A 163 11.59 12.14 -23.39
N ILE A 164 10.42 12.66 -23.78
CA ILE A 164 9.13 12.11 -23.37
C ILE A 164 8.92 10.72 -23.96
N GLU A 165 9.20 10.52 -25.24
CA GLU A 165 9.15 9.21 -25.89
C GLU A 165 10.14 8.24 -25.24
N SER A 166 11.36 8.66 -24.91
CA SER A 166 12.32 7.81 -24.20
C SER A 166 11.81 7.45 -22.81
N TYR A 167 11.28 8.42 -22.07
CA TYR A 167 10.66 8.17 -20.77
C TYR A 167 9.52 7.17 -20.91
N GLU A 168 8.64 7.32 -21.90
CA GLU A 168 7.51 6.40 -22.12
C GLU A 168 7.97 5.03 -22.60
N LEU A 169 8.96 4.95 -23.49
CA LEU A 169 9.54 3.70 -23.96
C LEU A 169 10.32 2.96 -22.87
N GLU A 170 10.98 3.66 -21.96
CA GLU A 170 11.57 3.05 -20.76
C GLU A 170 10.49 2.46 -19.86
N LYS A 171 9.32 3.11 -19.76
CA LYS A 171 8.15 2.56 -19.05
C LYS A 171 7.48 1.41 -19.82
N ASP A 172 7.54 1.38 -21.15
CA ASP A 172 6.94 0.34 -22.00
C ASP A 172 7.85 -0.90 -22.21
N GLY A 173 9.18 -0.71 -22.24
CA GLY A 173 10.23 -1.69 -22.53
C GLY A 173 10.48 -2.73 -21.44
N GLU A 174 9.91 -2.55 -20.25
CA GLU A 174 9.88 -3.55 -19.16
C GLU A 174 8.87 -4.70 -19.39
N GLY A 175 8.30 -4.82 -20.60
CA GLY A 175 7.47 -5.95 -21.00
C GLY A 175 5.97 -5.74 -20.77
N TYR A 176 5.45 -4.58 -21.16
CA TYR A 176 4.01 -4.34 -21.27
C TYR A 176 3.57 -4.51 -22.73
N THR A 177 2.92 -5.64 -23.06
CA THR A 177 2.25 -5.80 -24.37
C THR A 177 0.73 -5.78 -24.16
N ASP A 178 0.09 -4.84 -24.84
CA ASP A 178 -1.35 -4.65 -25.07
C ASP A 178 -2.32 -5.49 -24.24
N LYS A 179 -2.64 -4.96 -23.05
CA LYS A 179 -4.01 -4.88 -22.56
C LYS A 179 -4.21 -3.47 -22.02
N ALA A 180 -5.04 -2.69 -22.70
CA ALA A 180 -5.72 -1.46 -22.26
C ALA A 180 -4.99 -0.65 -21.17
N VAL A 181 -4.55 0.57 -21.48
CA VAL A 181 -4.01 1.53 -20.49
C VAL A 181 -4.98 1.64 -19.30
N VAL A 182 -4.71 0.86 -18.24
CA VAL A 182 -5.40 0.93 -16.96
C VAL A 182 -4.68 2.02 -16.20
N GLN A 183 -5.42 3.07 -15.83
CA GLN A 183 -5.01 4.05 -14.82
C GLN A 183 -4.44 3.31 -13.61
N THR A 184 -3.11 3.32 -13.44
CA THR A 184 -2.47 2.78 -12.23
C THR A 184 -2.71 3.80 -11.13
N SER A 185 -3.56 3.45 -10.17
CA SER A 185 -3.90 4.33 -9.07
C SER A 185 -2.68 4.54 -8.17
N VAL A 186 -2.61 5.64 -7.40
CA VAL A 186 -1.56 5.86 -6.37
C VAL A 186 -1.45 4.66 -5.40
N ALA A 187 -2.53 3.89 -5.23
CA ALA A 187 -2.52 2.68 -4.43
C ALA A 187 -1.72 1.54 -5.08
N ASP A 188 -1.81 1.36 -6.40
CA ASP A 188 -1.09 0.33 -7.14
C ASP A 188 0.42 0.56 -7.12
N ASP A 189 0.85 1.82 -7.23
CA ASP A 189 2.26 2.25 -7.08
C ASP A 189 2.83 1.95 -5.67
N VAL A 190 2.04 2.12 -4.61
CA VAL A 190 2.44 1.74 -3.23
C VAL A 190 2.60 0.22 -3.10
N TYR A 191 1.71 -0.58 -3.69
CA TYR A 191 1.80 -2.04 -3.63
C TYR A 191 2.92 -2.60 -4.49
N GLN A 192 3.20 -2.00 -5.64
CA GLN A 192 4.33 -2.34 -6.51
C GLN A 192 5.67 -2.08 -5.81
N ARG A 193 5.84 -0.93 -5.13
CA ARG A 193 7.04 -0.69 -4.31
C ARG A 193 7.19 -1.71 -3.18
N ALA A 194 6.10 -2.01 -2.46
CA ALA A 194 6.12 -3.02 -1.42
C ALA A 194 6.44 -4.42 -1.96
N ALA A 195 5.98 -4.74 -3.18
CA ALA A 195 6.26 -5.97 -3.89
C ALA A 195 7.74 -6.08 -4.29
N ALA A 196 8.28 -5.03 -4.91
CA ALA A 196 9.70 -4.96 -5.27
C ALA A 196 10.59 -5.07 -4.02
N LYS A 197 10.17 -4.46 -2.90
CA LYS A 197 10.85 -4.60 -1.61
C LYS A 197 10.88 -6.05 -1.13
N ILE A 198 9.76 -6.77 -1.12
CA ILE A 198 9.77 -8.16 -0.66
C ILE A 198 10.51 -9.10 -1.63
N ASP A 199 10.50 -8.82 -2.93
CA ASP A 199 11.28 -9.55 -3.93
C ASP A 199 12.79 -9.35 -3.76
N TYR A 200 13.21 -8.11 -3.46
CA TYR A 200 14.59 -7.81 -3.08
C TYR A 200 15.00 -8.59 -1.82
N LEU A 201 14.19 -8.55 -0.76
CA LEU A 201 14.45 -9.29 0.48
C LEU A 201 14.54 -10.80 0.24
N TYR A 202 13.74 -11.32 -0.69
CA TYR A 202 13.82 -12.71 -1.11
C TYR A 202 15.13 -13.01 -1.86
N LYS A 203 15.56 -12.15 -2.79
CA LYS A 203 16.79 -12.31 -3.56
C LYS A 203 18.05 -12.27 -2.68
N GLU A 204 18.15 -11.25 -1.82
CA GLU A 204 19.34 -11.02 -1.00
C GLU A 204 19.47 -12.04 0.13
N ASN A 205 18.36 -12.32 0.81
CA ASN A 205 18.41 -13.15 2.00
C ASN A 205 18.03 -14.60 1.74
N GLY A 206 17.50 -14.93 0.56
CA GLY A 206 17.31 -16.28 0.03
C GLY A 206 16.41 -17.20 0.85
N VAL A 207 16.06 -18.32 0.21
CA VAL A 207 15.59 -19.55 0.85
C VAL A 207 16.83 -20.28 1.36
N THR A 208 17.18 -20.14 2.65
CA THR A 208 18.23 -20.97 3.26
C THR A 208 17.71 -22.41 3.43
N LYS A 209 18.59 -23.36 3.76
CA LYS A 209 18.21 -24.75 4.12
C LYS A 209 17.19 -24.84 5.26
N ASP A 210 16.95 -23.73 5.97
CA ASP A 210 16.03 -23.60 7.09
C ASP A 210 14.58 -23.33 6.64
N PHE A 211 14.38 -22.91 5.39
CA PHE A 211 13.03 -22.78 4.84
C PHE A 211 12.49 -24.18 4.59
N GLU A 212 11.20 -24.35 4.84
CA GLU A 212 10.56 -25.61 4.53
C GLU A 212 10.50 -25.80 3.00
N ALA A 213 10.42 -27.04 2.54
CA ALA A 213 10.32 -27.31 1.10
C ALA A 213 8.87 -27.20 0.64
N GLU A 214 8.66 -26.74 -0.60
CA GLU A 214 7.33 -26.43 -1.13
C GLU A 214 6.37 -27.62 -1.12
N ASP A 215 6.89 -28.79 -1.48
CA ASP A 215 6.19 -30.07 -1.45
C ASP A 215 5.58 -30.37 -0.07
N LYS A 216 6.29 -30.03 1.03
CA LYS A 216 5.84 -30.31 2.40
C LYS A 216 4.63 -29.49 2.80
N TRP A 217 4.60 -28.18 2.53
CA TRP A 217 3.41 -27.39 2.85
C TRP A 217 2.28 -27.64 1.85
N VAL A 218 2.56 -27.88 0.57
CA VAL A 218 1.50 -28.31 -0.38
C VAL A 218 0.82 -29.61 0.09
N ALA A 219 1.59 -30.60 0.55
CA ALA A 219 1.06 -31.84 1.10
C ALA A 219 0.23 -31.63 2.38
N ALA A 220 0.69 -30.77 3.30
CA ALA A 220 -0.05 -30.43 4.51
C ALA A 220 -1.38 -29.72 4.18
N ARG A 221 -1.38 -28.77 3.24
CA ARG A 221 -2.60 -28.07 2.78
C ARG A 221 -3.59 -29.03 2.14
N ASN A 222 -3.11 -29.96 1.30
CA ASN A 222 -3.94 -31.02 0.71
C ASN A 222 -4.54 -31.94 1.78
N THR A 223 -3.78 -32.27 2.81
CA THR A 223 -4.27 -33.04 3.97
C THR A 223 -5.39 -32.30 4.70
N PHE A 224 -5.23 -30.99 4.93
CA PHE A 224 -6.28 -30.16 5.53
C PHE A 224 -7.55 -30.15 4.66
N ARG A 225 -7.41 -29.88 3.36
CA ARG A 225 -8.53 -29.87 2.40
C ARG A 225 -9.26 -31.21 2.38
N LYS A 226 -8.54 -32.34 2.35
CA LYS A 226 -9.12 -33.68 2.41
C LYS A 226 -9.95 -33.92 3.68
N ARG A 227 -9.58 -33.29 4.80
CA ARG A 227 -10.28 -33.46 6.08
C ARG A 227 -11.41 -32.46 6.31
N TYR A 228 -11.31 -31.25 5.77
CA TYR A 228 -12.14 -30.11 6.19
C TYR A 228 -12.65 -29.24 5.02
N HIS A 229 -12.51 -29.65 3.77
CA HIS A 229 -13.23 -29.02 2.66
C HIS A 229 -14.74 -29.03 2.92
N VAL A 230 -15.47 -28.03 2.40
CA VAL A 230 -16.91 -27.87 2.66
C VAL A 230 -17.72 -29.11 2.29
N ASP A 231 -17.34 -29.84 1.24
CA ASP A 231 -18.02 -31.09 0.86
C ASP A 231 -17.81 -32.22 1.86
N VAL A 232 -16.75 -32.17 2.65
CA VAL A 232 -16.54 -33.09 3.78
C VAL A 232 -17.40 -32.63 4.95
N LEU A 233 -17.41 -31.34 5.26
CA LEU A 233 -18.19 -30.78 6.38
C LEU A 233 -19.70 -30.97 6.21
N LYS A 234 -20.21 -30.98 4.97
CA LYS A 234 -21.62 -31.24 4.64
C LYS A 234 -22.10 -32.64 5.02
N LYS A 235 -21.19 -33.63 5.10
CA LYS A 235 -21.53 -35.05 5.33
C LYS A 235 -21.87 -35.37 6.79
N TYR A 236 -21.55 -34.46 7.71
CA TYR A 236 -21.78 -34.65 9.14
C TYR A 236 -23.09 -34.00 9.57
N PHE A 237 -23.77 -34.64 10.53
CA PHE A 237 -25.06 -34.25 11.08
C PHE A 237 -25.04 -34.39 12.60
N ASP A 238 -25.98 -33.75 13.28
CA ASP A 238 -26.17 -33.84 14.73
C ASP A 238 -24.85 -33.63 15.52
N ILE A 239 -24.56 -34.51 16.48
CA ILE A 239 -23.37 -34.46 17.33
C ILE A 239 -22.07 -34.58 16.54
N ASP A 240 -22.09 -35.20 15.36
CA ASP A 240 -20.88 -35.35 14.56
C ASP A 240 -20.43 -34.02 13.92
N ILE A 241 -21.34 -33.04 13.77
CA ILE A 241 -20.95 -31.66 13.40
C ILE A 241 -20.06 -31.08 14.51
N TRP A 242 -20.43 -31.32 15.77
CA TRP A 242 -19.65 -30.86 16.91
C TRP A 242 -18.25 -31.46 16.89
N ASN A 243 -18.17 -32.79 16.84
CA ASN A 243 -16.91 -33.52 16.82
C ASN A 243 -16.03 -33.12 15.64
N LYS A 244 -16.64 -32.90 14.46
CA LYS A 244 -15.89 -32.60 13.26
C LYS A 244 -15.38 -31.16 13.19
N ILE A 245 -16.16 -30.20 13.68
CA ILE A 245 -15.86 -28.78 13.52
C ILE A 245 -15.38 -28.16 14.83
N TRP A 246 -16.17 -28.29 15.89
CA TRP A 246 -16.05 -27.51 17.12
C TRP A 246 -15.22 -28.18 18.21
N ASP A 247 -14.91 -29.46 18.06
CA ASP A 247 -14.03 -30.15 18.98
C ASP A 247 -12.64 -29.49 19.03
N HIS A 248 -12.17 -29.30 20.26
CA HIS A 248 -10.87 -28.78 20.59
C HIS A 248 -9.82 -29.89 20.78
N GLY A 249 -10.17 -31.14 20.51
CA GLY A 249 -9.27 -32.29 20.42
C GLY A 249 -8.83 -32.66 18.99
N PRO A 250 -7.86 -33.59 18.85
CA PRO A 250 -7.39 -34.08 17.55
C PRO A 250 -8.53 -34.58 16.66
N GLY A 251 -8.60 -34.08 15.42
CA GLY A 251 -9.63 -34.45 14.43
C GLY A 251 -10.73 -33.41 14.23
N GLY A 252 -10.88 -32.47 15.17
CA GLY A 252 -11.74 -31.29 15.03
C GLY A 252 -11.10 -30.19 14.17
N MET A 253 -11.91 -29.48 13.38
CA MET A 253 -11.43 -28.41 12.50
C MET A 253 -10.88 -27.21 13.29
N ILE A 254 -11.55 -26.78 14.36
CA ILE A 254 -11.09 -25.68 15.20
C ILE A 254 -9.76 -26.04 15.88
N TYR A 255 -9.60 -27.27 16.36
CA TYR A 255 -8.30 -27.77 16.81
C TYR A 255 -7.24 -27.71 15.70
N ALA A 256 -7.56 -28.21 14.50
CA ALA A 256 -6.65 -28.18 13.34
C ALA A 256 -6.16 -26.77 13.00
N LEU A 257 -7.05 -25.78 13.06
CA LEU A 257 -6.72 -24.39 12.79
C LEU A 257 -5.91 -23.74 13.92
N ARG A 258 -6.13 -24.11 15.18
CA ARG A 258 -5.55 -23.40 16.32
C ARG A 258 -4.31 -24.07 16.91
N ASN A 259 -4.32 -25.40 17.03
CA ASN A 259 -3.42 -26.12 17.93
C ASN A 259 -2.69 -27.30 17.27
N ASP A 260 -3.17 -27.78 16.12
CA ASP A 260 -2.55 -28.93 15.45
C ASP A 260 -1.17 -28.56 14.87
N PRO A 261 -0.09 -29.23 15.30
CA PRO A 261 1.27 -28.95 14.85
C PRO A 261 1.45 -29.06 13.34
N ASP A 262 0.72 -29.96 12.68
CA ASP A 262 0.85 -30.22 11.24
C ASP A 262 0.46 -28.98 10.40
N PHE A 263 -0.44 -28.15 10.94
CA PHE A 263 -0.94 -26.96 10.29
C PHE A 263 -0.41 -25.65 10.89
N ARG A 264 0.51 -25.71 11.86
CA ARG A 264 1.11 -24.51 12.48
C ARG A 264 1.99 -23.70 11.51
N LYS A 265 2.55 -24.38 10.51
CA LYS A 265 3.33 -23.77 9.41
C LYS A 265 2.54 -22.79 8.55
N PHE A 266 1.20 -22.81 8.65
CA PHE A 266 0.29 -21.86 8.02
C PHE A 266 -0.19 -20.78 8.99
N GLY A 267 0.60 -20.43 10.00
CA GLY A 267 0.22 -19.47 11.04
C GLY A 267 -0.70 -20.10 12.08
N SER A 268 -0.81 -19.49 13.26
CA SER A 268 -1.65 -20.00 14.35
C SER A 268 -2.84 -19.08 14.61
N ALA A 269 -4.01 -19.67 14.87
CA ALA A 269 -5.18 -18.99 15.41
C ALA A 269 -5.34 -19.20 16.94
N GLN A 270 -4.26 -19.59 17.62
CA GLN A 270 -4.29 -19.91 19.04
C GLN A 270 -4.55 -18.69 19.93
N SER A 271 -4.01 -17.51 19.58
CA SER A 271 -4.18 -16.27 20.36
C SER A 271 -5.61 -15.73 20.35
N GLN A 272 -6.47 -16.24 19.46
CA GLN A 272 -7.89 -15.96 19.53
C GLN A 272 -8.50 -16.58 20.78
N ASP A 273 -9.25 -15.79 21.54
CA ASP A 273 -9.98 -16.27 22.72
C ASP A 273 -11.00 -17.35 22.35
N VAL A 274 -10.97 -18.48 23.07
CA VAL A 274 -11.93 -19.58 22.94
C VAL A 274 -13.35 -19.06 23.20
N ALA A 275 -13.52 -18.17 24.18
CA ALA A 275 -14.82 -17.59 24.52
C ALA A 275 -15.35 -16.60 23.46
N SER A 276 -14.56 -16.27 22.44
CA SER A 276 -15.05 -15.49 21.30
C SER A 276 -15.68 -16.36 20.21
N LEU A 277 -15.36 -17.67 20.18
CA LEU A 277 -15.78 -18.58 19.13
C LEU A 277 -17.32 -18.70 19.06
N PRO A 278 -17.89 -19.03 17.88
CA PRO A 278 -19.32 -19.24 17.74
C PRO A 278 -19.88 -20.31 18.69
N MET A 279 -19.04 -21.30 19.02
CA MET A 279 -19.35 -22.42 19.89
C MET A 279 -18.08 -22.91 20.58
N HIS A 280 -18.22 -23.34 21.83
CA HIS A 280 -17.20 -24.10 22.55
C HIS A 280 -17.82 -24.92 23.70
N LEU A 281 -17.10 -25.96 24.14
CA LEU A 281 -17.46 -26.75 25.33
C LEU A 281 -16.50 -26.38 26.46
N THR A 282 -17.03 -26.00 27.62
CA THR A 282 -16.17 -25.75 28.79
C THR A 282 -15.75 -27.05 29.46
N ARG A 283 -14.73 -26.95 30.33
CA ARG A 283 -14.29 -28.08 31.16
C ARG A 283 -15.39 -28.62 32.06
N ASP A 284 -16.33 -27.77 32.46
CA ASP A 284 -17.48 -28.13 33.30
C ASP A 284 -18.63 -28.77 32.51
N GLY A 285 -18.45 -29.00 31.19
CA GLY A 285 -19.44 -29.66 30.34
C GLY A 285 -20.56 -28.74 29.82
N ASN A 286 -20.41 -27.42 29.96
CA ASN A 286 -21.41 -26.46 29.48
C ASN A 286 -21.19 -26.15 27.99
N TYR A 287 -22.27 -26.25 27.21
CA TYR A 287 -22.26 -25.89 25.80
C TYR A 287 -22.52 -24.39 25.66
N TYR A 288 -21.57 -23.69 25.07
CA TYR A 288 -21.76 -22.30 24.69
C TYR A 288 -22.02 -22.22 23.19
N ALA A 289 -23.02 -21.44 22.80
CA ALA A 289 -23.41 -21.25 21.41
C ALA A 289 -24.17 -19.94 21.20
N GLY A 290 -24.23 -19.48 19.96
CA GLY A 290 -25.01 -18.29 19.58
C GLY A 290 -24.15 -17.06 19.30
N ARG A 291 -24.81 -15.99 18.83
CA ARG A 291 -24.16 -14.72 18.48
C ARG A 291 -23.38 -14.11 19.64
N ASN A 292 -24.00 -14.12 20.83
CA ASN A 292 -23.43 -13.59 22.06
C ASN A 292 -22.66 -14.65 22.86
N ASN A 293 -22.52 -15.87 22.34
CA ASN A 293 -21.89 -17.00 23.02
C ASN A 293 -22.49 -17.26 24.41
N GLU A 294 -23.75 -17.67 24.44
CA GLU A 294 -24.52 -17.90 25.66
C GLU A 294 -24.45 -19.37 26.08
N ILE A 295 -24.59 -19.64 27.38
CA ILE A 295 -24.75 -21.02 27.87
C ILE A 295 -26.09 -21.55 27.39
N VAL A 296 -26.06 -22.66 26.67
CA VAL A 296 -27.24 -23.34 26.17
C VAL A 296 -27.20 -24.83 26.50
N GLY A 297 -28.35 -25.49 26.49
CA GLY A 297 -28.41 -26.95 26.57
C GLY A 297 -27.85 -27.61 25.31
N GLN A 298 -27.39 -28.87 25.43
CA GLN A 298 -26.80 -29.63 24.33
C GLN A 298 -27.68 -29.61 23.05
N ARG A 299 -29.00 -29.82 23.17
CA ARG A 299 -29.92 -29.79 22.03
C ARG A 299 -29.88 -28.45 21.28
N ALA A 300 -29.98 -27.33 22.00
CA ALA A 300 -29.94 -26.00 21.41
C ALA A 300 -28.56 -25.69 20.79
N SER A 301 -27.49 -26.18 21.41
CA SER A 301 -26.14 -26.10 20.86
C SER A 301 -26.01 -26.84 19.53
N LEU A 302 -26.54 -28.06 19.42
CA LEU A 302 -26.52 -28.85 18.17
C LEU A 302 -27.37 -28.23 17.06
N GLU A 303 -28.53 -27.67 17.40
CA GLU A 303 -29.36 -26.92 16.47
C GLU A 303 -28.60 -25.70 15.92
N TYR A 304 -27.90 -24.96 16.79
CA TYR A 304 -27.05 -23.85 16.37
C TYR A 304 -25.84 -24.30 15.56
N ALA A 305 -25.18 -25.39 15.94
CA ALA A 305 -24.05 -25.97 15.23
C ALA A 305 -24.41 -26.29 13.77
N THR A 306 -25.59 -26.88 13.56
CA THR A 306 -26.10 -27.17 12.22
C THR A 306 -26.35 -25.89 11.43
N LYS A 307 -27.03 -24.90 12.04
CA LYS A 307 -27.32 -23.61 11.40
C LYS A 307 -26.03 -22.86 11.02
N PHE A 308 -25.09 -22.77 11.94
CA PHE A 308 -23.81 -22.10 11.72
C PHE A 308 -22.95 -22.84 10.68
N ARG A 309 -22.89 -24.19 10.73
CA ARG A 309 -22.21 -24.99 9.69
C ARG A 309 -22.77 -24.69 8.30
N ASN A 310 -24.10 -24.63 8.16
CA ASN A 310 -24.73 -24.35 6.86
C ASN A 310 -24.40 -22.93 6.37
N LYS A 311 -24.46 -21.92 7.25
CA LYS A 311 -24.03 -20.55 6.94
C LYS A 311 -22.56 -20.51 6.49
N PHE A 312 -21.68 -21.14 7.28
CA PHE A 312 -20.25 -21.23 6.99
C PHE A 312 -19.98 -21.87 5.63
N VAL A 313 -20.53 -23.06 5.38
CA VAL A 313 -20.39 -23.75 4.09
C VAL A 313 -20.82 -22.87 2.93
N ARG A 314 -21.98 -22.21 3.03
CA ARG A 314 -22.49 -21.31 2.00
C ARG A 314 -21.52 -20.15 1.75
N CYS A 315 -21.05 -19.48 2.81
CA CYS A 315 -20.10 -18.38 2.68
C CYS A 315 -18.83 -18.80 1.93
N ILE A 316 -18.25 -19.96 2.28
CA ILE A 316 -17.05 -20.47 1.62
C ILE A 316 -17.31 -20.78 0.14
N GLU A 317 -18.45 -21.41 -0.20
CA GLU A 317 -18.81 -21.69 -1.59
C GLU A 317 -19.00 -20.40 -2.41
N ASP A 318 -19.61 -19.39 -1.82
CA ASP A 318 -19.81 -18.09 -2.46
C ASP A 318 -18.47 -17.38 -2.69
N ILE A 319 -17.54 -17.43 -1.73
CA ILE A 319 -16.17 -16.89 -1.88
C ILE A 319 -15.43 -17.57 -3.04
N GLY A 320 -15.64 -18.87 -3.26
CA GLY A 320 -15.08 -19.59 -4.41
C GLY A 320 -15.53 -19.02 -5.76
N ARG A 321 -16.63 -18.25 -5.80
CA ARG A 321 -17.19 -17.60 -7.00
C ARG A 321 -16.90 -16.09 -7.04
N MET A 322 -16.44 -15.50 -5.94
CA MET A 322 -16.15 -14.07 -5.84
C MET A 322 -14.86 -13.71 -6.58
N GLN A 323 -14.93 -12.61 -7.33
CA GLN A 323 -13.76 -11.92 -7.86
C GLN A 323 -13.26 -10.98 -6.76
N LEU A 324 -12.05 -11.25 -6.25
CA LEU A 324 -11.43 -10.48 -5.18
C LEU A 324 -10.14 -9.89 -5.76
N GLU A 325 -10.24 -8.73 -6.40
CA GLU A 325 -9.14 -8.16 -7.19
C GLU A 325 -8.63 -6.84 -6.64
N THR A 326 -9.41 -6.16 -5.81
CA THR A 326 -9.12 -4.84 -5.23
C THR A 326 -9.21 -4.86 -3.71
N VAL A 327 -8.59 -3.91 -3.02
CA VAL A 327 -8.73 -3.77 -1.56
C VAL A 327 -10.19 -3.65 -1.14
N GLU A 328 -10.99 -2.94 -1.94
CA GLU A 328 -12.42 -2.74 -1.70
C GLU A 328 -13.23 -4.05 -1.79
N ASP A 329 -12.87 -4.96 -2.70
CA ASP A 329 -13.52 -6.28 -2.77
C ASP A 329 -13.30 -7.08 -1.49
N PHE A 330 -12.12 -6.97 -0.89
CA PHE A 330 -11.85 -7.62 0.40
C PHE A 330 -12.57 -6.91 1.56
N VAL A 331 -12.77 -5.59 1.52
CA VAL A 331 -13.61 -4.90 2.51
C VAL A 331 -15.04 -5.45 2.46
N LYS A 332 -15.63 -5.50 1.27
CA LYS A 332 -16.98 -6.06 1.04
C LYS A 332 -17.08 -7.54 1.44
N LEU A 333 -16.03 -8.32 1.22
CA LEU A 333 -15.94 -9.70 1.72
C LEU A 333 -16.04 -9.75 3.24
N GLY A 334 -15.37 -8.84 3.95
CA GLY A 334 -15.41 -8.76 5.40
C GLY A 334 -16.83 -8.50 5.92
N ASP A 335 -17.51 -7.52 5.31
CA ASP A 335 -18.90 -7.18 5.65
C ASP A 335 -19.83 -8.36 5.36
N TYR A 336 -19.70 -8.98 4.18
CA TYR A 336 -20.46 -10.18 3.81
C TYR A 336 -20.29 -11.32 4.83
N LEU A 337 -19.04 -11.60 5.23
CA LEU A 337 -18.74 -12.66 6.19
C LEU A 337 -19.33 -12.36 7.56
N ASP A 338 -19.26 -11.11 8.04
CA ASP A 338 -19.82 -10.75 9.35
C ASP A 338 -21.35 -10.78 9.35
N GLU A 339 -22.00 -10.32 8.28
CA GLU A 339 -23.45 -10.39 8.11
C GLU A 339 -23.95 -11.85 8.11
N ASN A 340 -23.18 -12.76 7.49
CA ASN A 340 -23.61 -14.14 7.28
C ASN A 340 -23.07 -15.14 8.32
N LEU A 341 -22.09 -14.75 9.15
CA LEU A 341 -21.50 -15.61 10.20
C LEU A 341 -21.71 -15.06 11.61
N ASP A 342 -22.86 -14.43 11.87
CA ASP A 342 -23.24 -13.97 13.22
C ASP A 342 -22.19 -13.03 13.85
N SER A 343 -21.61 -12.14 13.03
CA SER A 343 -20.53 -11.21 13.41
C SER A 343 -19.23 -11.91 13.82
N LYS A 344 -18.99 -13.12 13.31
CA LYS A 344 -17.78 -13.93 13.55
C LYS A 344 -16.90 -14.05 12.30
N GLY A 345 -17.24 -13.35 11.22
CA GLY A 345 -16.58 -13.44 9.92
C GLY A 345 -15.13 -12.95 9.92
N GLN A 346 -14.82 -11.96 10.77
CA GLN A 346 -13.47 -11.40 10.92
C GLN A 346 -12.58 -12.13 11.95
N GLN A 347 -12.96 -13.35 12.37
CA GLN A 347 -12.18 -14.12 13.33
C GLN A 347 -10.95 -14.80 12.71
N MET A 348 -9.90 -14.98 13.52
CA MET A 348 -8.63 -15.56 13.05
C MET A 348 -8.80 -16.97 12.48
N TRP A 349 -9.65 -17.80 13.09
CA TRP A 349 -9.90 -19.16 12.58
C TRP A 349 -10.59 -19.14 11.20
N VAL A 350 -11.48 -18.18 10.94
CA VAL A 350 -12.14 -18.01 9.63
C VAL A 350 -11.09 -17.61 8.60
N HIS A 351 -10.29 -16.59 8.89
CA HIS A 351 -9.22 -16.17 7.99
C HIS A 351 -8.19 -17.27 7.74
N LYS A 352 -7.82 -18.07 8.76
CA LYS A 352 -6.93 -19.22 8.55
C LYS A 352 -7.58 -20.28 7.67
N TYR A 353 -8.86 -20.59 7.88
CA TYR A 353 -9.57 -21.53 7.01
C TYR A 353 -9.57 -21.03 5.55
N LEU A 354 -9.81 -19.73 5.33
CA LEU A 354 -9.74 -19.11 4.01
C LEU A 354 -8.33 -19.21 3.40
N HIS A 355 -7.27 -18.99 4.18
CA HIS A 355 -5.89 -19.22 3.73
C HIS A 355 -5.63 -20.69 3.35
N MET A 356 -6.21 -21.66 4.07
CA MET A 356 -6.07 -23.08 3.72
C MET A 356 -6.82 -23.45 2.43
N MET A 357 -7.94 -22.78 2.14
CA MET A 357 -8.79 -23.06 0.97
C MET A 357 -8.35 -22.26 -0.27
N TYR A 358 -7.95 -21.01 -0.10
CA TYR A 358 -7.61 -20.04 -1.15
C TYR A 358 -6.24 -19.36 -0.84
N PRO A 359 -5.14 -20.14 -0.80
CA PRO A 359 -3.80 -19.66 -0.43
C PRO A 359 -3.22 -18.62 -1.39
N GLU A 360 -3.81 -18.45 -2.58
CA GLU A 360 -3.49 -17.42 -3.54
C GLU A 360 -4.10 -16.05 -3.19
N LYS A 361 -5.16 -16.03 -2.37
CA LYS A 361 -5.92 -14.82 -2.01
C LYS A 361 -5.65 -14.34 -0.59
N PHE A 362 -5.50 -15.27 0.37
CA PHE A 362 -5.38 -14.92 1.78
C PHE A 362 -3.99 -15.26 2.32
N SER A 363 -3.43 -14.34 3.09
CA SER A 363 -2.12 -14.51 3.71
C SER A 363 -2.15 -15.37 4.98
N GLN A 364 -0.96 -15.74 5.42
CA GLN A 364 -0.73 -16.46 6.67
C GLN A 364 -0.86 -15.58 7.94
N PHE A 365 -1.03 -14.27 7.77
CA PHE A 365 -1.13 -13.31 8.87
C PHE A 365 -2.58 -13.22 9.37
N HIS A 366 -2.96 -14.05 10.34
CA HIS A 366 -4.38 -14.20 10.71
C HIS A 366 -4.91 -13.14 11.69
N SER A 367 -4.07 -12.56 12.55
CA SER A 367 -4.54 -11.50 13.46
C SER A 367 -4.51 -10.13 12.77
N LYS A 368 -5.21 -9.15 13.36
CA LYS A 368 -5.17 -7.75 12.91
C LYS A 368 -3.75 -7.19 13.04
N ASP A 369 -3.07 -7.50 14.14
CA ASP A 369 -1.73 -7.00 14.44
C ASP A 369 -0.67 -7.53 13.47
N PHE A 370 -0.67 -8.84 13.16
CA PHE A 370 0.29 -9.41 12.22
C PHE A 370 0.12 -8.81 10.81
N LYS A 371 -1.13 -8.59 10.35
CA LYS A 371 -1.37 -7.92 9.06
C LYS A 371 -0.84 -6.49 9.05
N ARG A 372 -1.18 -5.73 10.10
CA ARG A 372 -0.76 -4.34 10.27
C ARG A 372 0.77 -4.22 10.25
N ASP A 373 1.44 -5.04 11.06
CA ASP A 373 2.89 -5.02 11.15
C ASP A 373 3.54 -5.43 9.82
N ALA A 374 3.03 -6.47 9.14
CA ALA A 374 3.54 -6.87 7.83
C ALA A 374 3.42 -5.74 6.79
N LEU A 375 2.30 -5.00 6.79
CA LEU A 375 2.10 -3.84 5.91
C LEU A 375 3.07 -2.70 6.25
N CYS A 376 3.20 -2.35 7.54
CA CYS A 376 4.13 -1.32 7.98
C CYS A 376 5.59 -1.66 7.66
N ALA A 377 6.00 -2.92 7.81
CA ALA A 377 7.35 -3.40 7.48
C ALA A 377 7.67 -3.18 6.00
N LEU A 378 6.67 -3.32 5.14
CA LEU A 378 6.78 -3.10 3.71
C LEU A 378 6.54 -1.63 3.29
N GLY A 379 6.38 -0.71 4.25
CA GLY A 379 6.17 0.71 3.96
C GLY A 379 4.74 1.07 3.50
N VAL A 380 3.76 0.19 3.77
CA VAL A 380 2.37 0.38 3.38
C VAL A 380 1.56 0.82 4.59
N MET A 381 0.81 1.92 4.45
CA MET A 381 -0.11 2.38 5.49
C MET A 381 -1.33 1.43 5.57
N PRO A 382 -1.57 0.78 6.72
CA PRO A 382 -2.66 -0.17 6.86
C PRO A 382 -4.03 0.53 6.90
N VAL A 383 -5.00 0.00 6.16
CA VAL A 383 -6.41 0.41 6.30
C VAL A 383 -7.03 -0.15 7.58
N GLN A 384 -8.14 0.43 8.03
CA GLN A 384 -8.77 0.03 9.30
C GLN A 384 -9.46 -1.34 9.25
N SER A 385 -9.96 -1.74 8.08
CA SER A 385 -10.70 -2.99 7.88
C SER A 385 -9.78 -4.22 7.99
N PHE A 386 -10.23 -5.26 8.70
CA PHE A 386 -9.50 -6.51 8.87
C PHE A 386 -9.23 -7.22 7.53
N TYR A 387 -10.27 -7.35 6.70
CA TYR A 387 -10.11 -7.92 5.36
C TYR A 387 -9.57 -6.88 4.37
N GLY A 388 -9.79 -5.57 4.59
CA GLY A 388 -9.10 -4.54 3.82
C GLY A 388 -7.58 -4.70 3.87
N MET A 389 -7.00 -4.93 5.06
CA MET A 389 -5.57 -5.25 5.18
C MET A 389 -5.18 -6.58 4.51
N ALA A 390 -6.07 -7.58 4.51
CA ALA A 390 -5.84 -8.81 3.74
C ALA A 390 -5.79 -8.51 2.22
N GLY A 391 -6.64 -7.62 1.74
CA GLY A 391 -6.63 -7.10 0.37
C GLY A 391 -5.37 -6.32 0.03
N GLN A 392 -4.84 -5.50 0.95
CA GLN A 392 -3.56 -4.82 0.75
C GLN A 392 -2.41 -5.83 0.60
N LEU A 393 -2.37 -6.87 1.43
CA LEU A 393 -1.38 -7.96 1.31
C LEU A 393 -1.55 -8.75 0.02
N TYR A 394 -2.78 -8.95 -0.44
CA TYR A 394 -3.08 -9.53 -1.76
C TYR A 394 -2.50 -8.70 -2.90
N GLN A 395 -2.68 -7.37 -2.89
CA GLN A 395 -2.09 -6.50 -3.93
C GLN A 395 -0.57 -6.61 -3.97
N ILE A 396 0.09 -6.57 -2.81
CA ILE A 396 1.55 -6.72 -2.74
C ILE A 396 1.98 -8.07 -3.34
N LYS A 397 1.30 -9.16 -2.97
CA LYS A 397 1.59 -10.49 -3.49
C LYS A 397 1.30 -10.61 -5.00
N LYS A 398 0.31 -9.89 -5.51
CA LYS A 398 -0.07 -9.88 -6.93
C LYS A 398 1.04 -9.27 -7.80
N TYR A 399 1.73 -8.25 -7.29
CA TYR A 399 2.85 -7.61 -8.00
C TYR A 399 4.21 -8.25 -7.70
N SER A 400 4.32 -9.09 -6.66
CA SER A 400 5.59 -9.73 -6.31
C SER A 400 5.82 -11.00 -7.11
N ARG A 401 7.09 -11.41 -7.21
CA ARG A 401 7.51 -12.69 -7.79
C ARG A 401 7.22 -13.88 -6.87
N LEU A 402 6.75 -13.63 -5.64
CA LEU A 402 6.42 -14.65 -4.64
C LEU A 402 5.00 -15.19 -4.86
N ASN A 403 4.91 -16.34 -5.55
CA ASN A 403 3.62 -16.90 -5.96
C ASN A 403 2.78 -17.54 -4.84
N ASP A 404 3.32 -17.75 -3.63
CA ASP A 404 2.61 -18.37 -2.49
C ASP A 404 2.84 -17.58 -1.18
N PHE A 405 1.77 -17.39 -0.40
CA PHE A 405 1.81 -16.62 0.85
C PHE A 405 2.61 -17.30 1.99
N THR A 406 2.81 -18.61 1.95
CA THR A 406 3.68 -19.34 2.89
C THR A 406 5.15 -19.01 2.61
N LEU A 407 5.54 -18.83 1.34
CA LEU A 407 6.87 -18.33 1.01
C LEU A 407 7.01 -16.84 1.41
N PHE A 408 6.02 -16.02 1.06
CA PHE A 408 5.93 -14.62 1.47
C PHE A 408 6.14 -14.47 2.98
N ALA A 409 5.42 -15.25 3.78
CA ALA A 409 5.52 -15.19 5.24
C ALA A 409 6.90 -15.59 5.76
N GLN A 410 7.54 -16.60 5.17
CA GLN A 410 8.90 -16.99 5.56
C GLN A 410 9.92 -15.87 5.28
N VAL A 411 9.80 -15.19 4.13
CA VAL A 411 10.61 -14.00 3.83
C VAL A 411 10.36 -12.90 4.86
N MET A 412 9.09 -12.62 5.18
CA MET A 412 8.75 -11.62 6.20
C MET A 412 9.32 -11.98 7.57
N TYR A 413 9.15 -13.21 8.06
CA TYR A 413 9.65 -13.60 9.39
C TYR A 413 11.17 -13.62 9.49
N LYS A 414 11.86 -13.91 8.38
CA LYS A 414 13.32 -13.88 8.34
C LYS A 414 13.86 -12.45 8.42
N ASN A 415 13.22 -11.52 7.70
CA ASN A 415 13.69 -10.14 7.58
C ASN A 415 13.12 -9.21 8.66
N PHE A 416 11.99 -9.60 9.26
CA PHE A 416 11.26 -8.86 10.28
C PHE A 416 10.78 -9.81 11.40
N PRO A 417 11.68 -10.48 12.13
CA PRO A 417 11.32 -11.33 13.27
C PRO A 417 10.47 -10.66 14.35
N GLY A 418 10.32 -9.33 14.38
CA GLY A 418 9.46 -8.58 15.31
C GLY A 418 7.98 -8.50 14.94
N ILE A 419 7.58 -8.93 13.74
CA ILE A 419 6.17 -8.96 13.34
C ILE A 419 5.33 -9.75 14.34
N GLY A 420 4.27 -9.12 14.85
CA GLY A 420 3.31 -9.76 15.75
C GLY A 420 3.70 -9.80 17.22
N LYS A 421 4.81 -9.15 17.63
CA LYS A 421 5.17 -8.97 19.04
C LYS A 421 4.27 -7.96 19.74
N ASP A 422 4.13 -8.05 21.06
CA ASP A 422 3.22 -7.17 21.82
C ASP A 422 3.82 -5.77 22.06
N GLU A 423 5.15 -5.66 22.22
CA GLU A 423 5.81 -4.39 22.51
C GLU A 423 6.21 -3.64 21.23
N LYS A 424 5.46 -2.60 20.89
CA LYS A 424 5.64 -1.78 19.68
C LYS A 424 5.86 -0.31 20.04
N TYR A 425 6.79 0.32 19.33
CA TYR A 425 7.19 1.70 19.56
C TYR A 425 7.16 2.47 18.25
N LEU A 426 6.29 3.49 18.16
CA LEU A 426 6.30 4.41 17.03
C LEU A 426 7.44 5.40 17.21
N VAL A 427 8.30 5.51 16.19
CA VAL A 427 9.40 6.45 16.18
C VAL A 427 9.24 7.39 15.00
N ASN A 428 9.12 8.68 15.29
CA ASN A 428 8.98 9.71 14.28
C ASN A 428 10.37 10.09 13.76
N VAL A 429 10.56 9.89 12.47
CA VAL A 429 11.76 10.21 11.71
C VAL A 429 11.70 11.68 11.32
N LEU A 430 12.78 12.42 11.58
CA LEU A 430 12.97 13.79 11.13
C LEU A 430 13.32 13.85 9.64
N ASP A 431 13.05 14.97 8.97
CA ASP A 431 13.41 15.18 7.55
C ASP A 431 14.88 14.82 7.26
N SER A 432 15.80 15.18 8.17
CA SER A 432 17.24 14.88 8.08
C SER A 432 17.57 13.38 8.16
N GLY A 433 16.67 12.57 8.73
CA GLY A 433 16.84 11.13 8.92
C GLY A 433 16.34 10.30 7.75
N VAL A 434 15.42 10.79 6.93
CA VAL A 434 14.68 9.97 5.95
C VAL A 434 15.61 9.25 4.97
N GLU A 435 16.52 9.98 4.32
CA GLU A 435 17.44 9.39 3.32
C GLU A 435 18.47 8.46 3.97
N THR A 436 18.92 8.81 5.18
CA THR A 436 19.82 7.93 5.95
C THR A 436 19.13 6.61 6.25
N ILE A 437 17.88 6.67 6.70
CA ILE A 437 17.07 5.50 7.07
C ILE A 437 16.75 4.65 5.84
N ARG A 438 16.40 5.26 4.71
CA ARG A 438 16.13 4.56 3.44
C ARG A 438 17.34 3.77 2.93
N SER A 439 18.54 4.26 3.16
CA SER A 439 19.78 3.56 2.75
C SER A 439 20.14 2.36 3.61
N TRP A 440 19.42 2.09 4.70
CA TRP A 440 19.72 0.96 5.57
C TRP A 440 19.43 -0.39 4.93
N GLU A 441 20.44 -1.25 4.94
CA GLU A 441 20.35 -2.59 4.41
C GLU A 441 19.87 -3.59 5.48
N PRO A 442 18.95 -4.51 5.14
CA PRO A 442 18.53 -5.59 6.01
C PRO A 442 19.73 -6.42 6.46
N ASN A 443 19.73 -6.88 7.71
CA ASN A 443 20.80 -7.67 8.32
C ASN A 443 22.16 -6.95 8.41
N THR A 444 22.19 -5.60 8.35
CA THR A 444 23.42 -4.81 8.56
C THR A 444 23.38 -4.08 9.90
N GLU A 445 24.54 -3.98 10.56
CA GLU A 445 24.71 -3.12 11.72
C GLU A 445 24.82 -1.67 11.28
N VAL A 446 23.86 -0.84 11.68
CA VAL A 446 23.79 0.58 11.31
C VAL A 446 23.76 1.48 12.54
N ASP A 447 24.65 2.49 12.51
CA ASP A 447 24.78 3.53 13.53
C ASP A 447 23.56 4.48 13.48
N VAL A 448 22.66 4.37 14.45
CA VAL A 448 21.52 5.30 14.58
C VAL A 448 21.96 6.55 15.33
N TYR A 449 21.66 7.74 14.82
CA TYR A 449 21.82 8.96 15.60
C TYR A 449 20.46 9.41 16.12
N THR A 450 20.31 9.66 17.43
CA THR A 450 19.03 10.13 18.01
C THR A 450 18.51 11.41 17.37
N GLN A 451 19.41 12.21 16.80
CA GLN A 451 19.11 13.46 16.11
C GLN A 451 18.34 13.24 14.79
N LEU A 452 18.21 11.99 14.32
CA LEU A 452 17.40 11.64 13.16
C LEU A 452 15.93 11.38 13.53
N PHE A 453 15.57 11.46 14.82
CA PHE A 453 14.24 11.13 15.33
C PHE A 453 13.74 12.18 16.33
N ASP A 454 12.45 12.45 16.30
CA ASP A 454 11.82 13.40 17.23
C ASP A 454 11.68 12.83 18.64
N ASN A 455 11.26 11.56 18.75
CA ASN A 455 10.80 10.97 20.00
C ASN A 455 11.61 9.75 20.44
N LEU A 456 12.69 9.40 19.72
CA LEU A 456 13.47 8.20 20.05
C LEU A 456 14.14 8.34 21.42
N ALA A 457 14.67 9.53 21.75
CA ALA A 457 15.33 9.79 23.02
C ALA A 457 14.38 9.76 24.22
N ASP A 458 13.10 10.08 24.01
CA ASP A 458 12.05 10.13 25.03
C ASP A 458 11.31 8.80 25.17
N ASN A 459 11.61 7.82 24.32
CA ASN A 459 11.02 6.51 24.41
C ASN A 459 11.47 5.82 25.72
N PRO A 460 10.56 5.42 26.62
CA PRO A 460 10.93 4.86 27.92
C PRO A 460 11.83 3.63 27.84
N ARG A 461 11.71 2.82 26.77
CA ARG A 461 12.58 1.66 26.54
C ARG A 461 13.94 2.03 25.98
N PHE A 462 14.03 3.13 25.25
CA PHE A 462 15.32 3.67 24.85
C PHE A 462 16.16 4.12 26.06
N GLN A 463 15.50 4.46 27.18
CA GLN A 463 16.15 4.93 28.41
C GLN A 463 16.45 3.81 29.43
N GLN A 464 15.78 2.65 29.38
CA GLN A 464 15.91 1.58 30.36
C GLN A 464 16.68 0.37 29.79
N LYS A 465 17.72 -0.08 30.51
CA LYS A 465 18.30 -1.43 30.36
C LYS A 465 17.85 -2.25 31.56
N THR A 466 17.11 -3.33 31.36
CA THR A 466 16.94 -4.37 32.36
C THR A 466 17.81 -5.58 31.99
N ASN A 467 18.26 -6.34 32.99
CA ASN A 467 19.05 -7.55 32.75
C ASN A 467 18.23 -8.71 32.15
N ASP A 468 16.90 -8.54 32.08
CA ASP A 468 15.93 -9.49 31.51
C ASP A 468 15.47 -9.06 30.10
N ASP A 469 16.02 -7.96 29.55
CA ASP A 469 15.66 -7.44 28.23
C ASP A 469 16.24 -8.35 27.14
N ASP A 470 15.37 -9.13 26.52
CA ASP A 470 15.67 -9.75 25.24
C ASP A 470 15.47 -8.70 24.14
N PRO A 471 16.54 -8.18 23.50
CA PRO A 471 16.43 -7.16 22.45
C PRO A 471 15.63 -7.65 21.25
N ARG A 472 15.37 -8.96 21.13
CA ARG A 472 14.45 -9.52 20.14
C ARG A 472 13.01 -9.12 20.41
N ASN A 473 12.61 -8.63 21.59
CA ASN A 473 11.19 -8.41 21.93
C ASN A 473 10.63 -7.04 21.54
N HIS A 474 11.43 -6.13 21.00
CA HIS A 474 11.00 -4.76 20.72
C HIS A 474 10.86 -4.50 19.23
N LEU A 475 9.77 -3.88 18.82
CA LEU A 475 9.49 -3.55 17.42
C LEU A 475 9.32 -2.04 17.26
N TYR A 476 10.25 -1.39 16.57
CA TYR A 476 10.19 0.05 16.28
C TYR A 476 9.61 0.28 14.90
N VAL A 477 8.44 0.91 14.84
CA VAL A 477 7.81 1.32 13.57
C VAL A 477 8.28 2.74 13.28
N LEU A 478 9.05 2.88 12.20
CA LEU A 478 9.60 4.16 11.81
C LEU A 478 8.60 4.89 10.92
N VAL A 479 8.22 6.09 11.33
CA VAL A 479 7.16 6.87 10.71
C VAL A 479 7.71 8.21 10.28
N TYR A 480 7.44 8.61 9.04
CA TYR A 480 7.75 9.94 8.54
C TYR A 480 6.48 10.56 7.99
N LYS A 481 6.09 11.73 8.52
CA LYS A 481 4.86 12.44 8.16
C LYS A 481 3.64 11.50 8.10
N ASP A 482 3.45 10.74 9.19
CA ASP A 482 2.37 9.75 9.38
C ASP A 482 2.36 8.55 8.42
N LYS A 483 3.44 8.34 7.64
CA LYS A 483 3.61 7.17 6.77
C LYS A 483 4.69 6.24 7.30
N PRO A 484 4.46 4.91 7.32
CA PRO A 484 5.49 3.96 7.67
C PRO A 484 6.64 4.01 6.65
N LEU A 485 7.87 4.22 7.13
CA LEU A 485 9.09 4.03 6.34
C LEU A 485 9.57 2.58 6.40
N GLY A 486 9.29 1.89 7.51
CA GLY A 486 9.68 0.50 7.74
C GLY A 486 9.65 0.16 9.23
N MET A 487 10.25 -0.99 9.57
CA MET A 487 10.30 -1.49 10.94
C MET A 487 11.70 -2.01 11.27
N VAL A 488 12.09 -1.83 12.53
CA VAL A 488 13.39 -2.24 13.09
C VAL A 488 13.15 -3.10 14.32
N ASP A 489 13.83 -4.25 14.39
CA ASP A 489 13.55 -5.30 15.39
C ASP A 489 14.48 -5.31 16.61
N SER A 490 15.57 -4.53 16.61
CA SER A 490 16.42 -4.39 17.80
C SER A 490 17.24 -3.09 17.77
N LEU A 491 17.50 -2.54 18.96
CA LEU A 491 18.45 -1.46 19.21
C LEU A 491 19.43 -1.95 20.30
N ARG A 492 20.73 -2.09 20.01
CA ARG A 492 21.74 -2.35 21.05
C ARG A 492 22.56 -1.09 21.35
N GLN A 493 22.71 -0.78 22.64
CA GLN A 493 23.49 0.35 23.15
C GLN A 493 24.88 -0.12 23.64
N GLN A 494 25.97 0.39 23.06
CA GLN A 494 27.34 0.20 23.59
C GLN A 494 27.83 1.41 24.40
N ARG A 495 28.67 1.15 25.42
CA ARG A 495 29.02 2.10 26.48
C ARG A 495 30.09 3.12 26.05
N THR A 496 29.95 4.34 26.58
CA THR A 496 30.84 5.53 26.56
C THR A 496 30.78 6.53 25.41
N ILE A 497 30.16 6.22 24.27
CA ILE A 497 29.65 7.19 23.27
C ILE A 497 28.29 6.63 22.81
N ARG A 498 27.25 7.45 22.66
CA ARG A 498 25.91 6.97 22.27
C ARG A 498 25.92 6.49 20.81
N ARG A 499 26.27 5.21 20.61
CA ARG A 499 26.26 4.51 19.32
C ARG A 499 25.21 3.41 19.39
N PHE A 500 24.31 3.40 18.42
CA PHE A 500 23.17 2.49 18.32
C PHE A 500 23.50 1.45 17.28
N VAL A 501 23.33 0.17 17.60
CA VAL A 501 23.42 -0.90 16.61
C VAL A 501 22.00 -1.36 16.33
N MET A 502 21.46 -1.09 15.13
CA MET A 502 20.30 -1.85 14.68
C MET A 502 20.77 -3.07 13.94
N GLU A 503 20.17 -4.21 14.24
CA GLU A 503 20.59 -5.47 13.64
C GLU A 503 19.75 -5.80 12.39
N PHE A 504 18.56 -5.20 12.22
CA PHE A 504 17.60 -5.59 11.17
C PHE A 504 16.63 -4.48 10.73
N GLY A 505 16.36 -4.42 9.42
CA GLY A 505 15.12 -3.90 8.83
C GLY A 505 15.13 -2.43 8.40
N ILE A 506 15.17 -2.18 7.08
CA ILE A 506 14.37 -1.16 6.39
C ILE A 506 14.40 -1.29 4.86
N ALA A 507 15.49 -1.72 4.22
CA ALA A 507 15.66 -1.81 2.75
C ALA A 507 14.65 -0.99 1.92
N ALA A 508 15.00 0.24 1.56
CA ALA A 508 14.45 0.83 0.35
C ALA A 508 15.40 0.49 -0.81
N LEU A 509 14.89 -0.23 -1.82
CA LEU A 509 14.82 0.11 -3.25
C LEU A 509 15.90 1.02 -3.92
N ALA A 510 17.02 1.37 -3.29
CA ALA A 510 18.00 2.31 -3.80
C ALA A 510 19.04 1.69 -4.76
N ARG A 511 18.78 0.51 -5.30
CA ARG A 511 19.65 -0.14 -6.30
C ARG A 511 18.84 -0.71 -7.46
N GLU A 512 18.13 0.15 -8.17
CA GLU A 512 17.81 -0.07 -9.59
C GLU A 512 18.58 0.96 -10.43
N THR A 513 19.90 0.98 -10.26
CA THR A 513 20.85 1.58 -11.20
C THR A 513 22.20 0.89 -11.04
N GLU A 514 22.35 -0.31 -11.63
CA GLU A 514 23.62 -0.79 -12.18
C GLU A 514 23.37 -1.53 -13.50
#